data_AF-A0A7S0HDY1-F1
#
_entry.id   AF-A0A7S0HDY1-F1
#
_cell.length_a   1.000
_cell.length_b   1.000
_cell.length_c   1.000
_cell.angle_alpha   90.00
_cell.angle_beta   90.00
_cell.angle_gamma   90.00
#
_symmetry.space_group_name_H-M   'P 1'
#
loop_
_entity.id
_entity.type
_entity.pdbx_description
1 polymer ?
#
loop_
_entity_poly.entity_id
_entity_poly.type
_entity_poly.pdbx_seq_one_letter_code
_entity_poly.pdbx_strand_id
1 'polypeptide(L)'
;AQTTWRSNFWEPLRLTAAHGRFRRTPSATMTEGLLAPTGRSADLIRAIDAPFDAEDPDHLEACRRLWQAAWPEVPFAGLVHGGWTRLGFPTGDLLKDLTAISLVHHLLNLASFAPALFASALEADCPLSAASAAVCLLLRGFLRLHAPGAVPQPIGGCGTLTRPTVASDETRRRFLSWDETRSDAFDALQLEFTVYLLTTWRQHKQMALMDFPKALVQTRERIEYMVPRIEAGSCYQIRAAVGTGTATSPEVLAPPTPT
;
A
#
# COMPACT_ATOMS: atom_id res chain seq x y z
N ALA A 1 -2.42 -23.69 -14.38
CA ALA A 1 -1.37 -22.91 -15.06
C ALA A 1 -0.94 -21.79 -14.13
N GLN A 2 0.25 -21.93 -13.53
CA GLN A 2 0.81 -20.97 -12.57
C GLN A 2 1.45 -19.82 -13.36
N THR A 3 0.91 -18.61 -13.16
CA THR A 3 1.22 -17.44 -13.98
C THR A 3 2.39 -16.65 -13.39
N THR A 4 3.50 -16.65 -14.11
CA THR A 4 4.81 -16.03 -13.84
C THR A 4 4.82 -14.50 -14.01
N TRP A 5 3.91 -13.77 -13.36
CA TRP A 5 3.75 -12.30 -13.55
C TRP A 5 4.33 -11.42 -12.42
N ARG A 6 5.08 -12.01 -11.49
CA ARG A 6 5.69 -11.29 -10.36
C ARG A 6 7.15 -10.92 -10.67
N SER A 7 7.44 -9.73 -11.21
CA SER A 7 8.69 -8.97 -10.89
C SER A 7 8.96 -7.70 -11.71
N ASN A 8 8.38 -7.50 -12.90
CA ASN A 8 8.98 -6.52 -13.85
C ASN A 8 8.31 -5.14 -13.91
N PHE A 9 7.43 -4.80 -12.99
CA PHE A 9 6.61 -3.59 -13.13
C PHE A 9 7.39 -2.26 -12.90
N TRP A 10 8.51 -2.29 -12.16
CA TRP A 10 9.29 -1.09 -11.81
C TRP A 10 10.67 -0.98 -12.47
N GLU A 11 11.10 -1.96 -13.27
CA GLU A 11 12.40 -1.88 -13.95
C GLU A 11 12.52 -0.66 -14.89
N PRO A 12 11.51 -0.31 -15.70
CA PRO A 12 11.61 0.83 -16.62
C PRO A 12 11.73 2.17 -15.89
N LEU A 13 10.96 2.38 -14.81
CA LEU A 13 10.93 3.64 -14.03
C LEU A 13 12.18 3.84 -13.14
N ARG A 14 12.91 2.77 -12.80
CA ARG A 14 14.17 2.87 -12.03
C ARG A 14 15.39 3.20 -12.91
N LEU A 15 15.38 2.83 -14.19
CA LEU A 15 16.51 3.07 -15.11
C LEU A 15 16.66 4.54 -15.51
N THR A 16 15.55 5.29 -15.57
CA THR A 16 15.55 6.73 -15.84
C THR A 16 16.10 7.57 -14.68
N ALA A 17 15.95 7.12 -13.43
CA ALA A 17 16.44 7.84 -12.26
C ALA A 17 17.98 7.78 -12.06
N ALA A 18 18.69 6.91 -12.79
CA ALA A 18 20.13 6.64 -12.58
C ALA A 18 21.10 7.55 -13.37
N HIS A 19 20.62 8.46 -14.22
CA HIS A 19 21.46 9.19 -15.20
C HIS A 19 21.75 10.67 -14.89
N GLY A 20 21.60 11.12 -13.65
CA GLY A 20 22.01 12.47 -13.22
C GLY A 20 23.47 12.55 -12.76
N ARG A 21 24.43 12.85 -13.65
CA ARG A 21 25.81 13.21 -13.25
C ARG A 21 25.85 14.62 -12.68
N PHE A 22 26.23 14.77 -11.41
CA PHE A 22 26.66 16.06 -10.86
C PHE A 22 27.98 15.95 -10.09
N ARG A 23 28.92 16.86 -10.43
CA ARG A 23 30.29 16.96 -9.89
C ARG A 23 30.28 17.33 -8.40
N ARG A 24 31.14 16.68 -7.62
CA ARG A 24 31.46 17.04 -6.22
C ARG A 24 32.43 18.23 -6.16
N THR A 25 32.21 19.13 -5.21
CA THR A 25 33.26 19.84 -4.47
C THR A 25 32.90 19.84 -2.98
N PRO A 26 33.88 19.73 -2.05
CA PRO A 26 33.61 19.60 -0.63
C PRO A 26 33.71 20.95 0.09
N SER A 27 32.80 21.24 1.02
CA SER A 27 33.11 22.04 2.19
C SER A 27 32.20 21.64 3.34
N ALA A 28 32.81 21.31 4.47
CA ALA A 28 32.19 20.72 5.64
C ALA A 28 31.74 21.80 6.63
N THR A 29 30.54 21.65 7.16
CA THR A 29 30.18 22.10 8.51
C THR A 29 29.19 21.09 9.09
N MET A 30 29.54 20.52 10.25
CA MET A 30 28.81 19.48 10.96
C MET A 30 27.47 20.00 11.50
N THR A 31 26.38 19.37 11.06
CA THR A 31 25.13 19.26 11.83
C THR A 31 24.77 17.78 11.90
N GLU A 32 24.96 17.22 13.09
CA GLU A 32 24.57 15.88 13.47
C GLU A 32 23.03 15.84 13.61
N GLY A 33 22.35 14.96 12.85
CA GLY A 33 20.96 14.59 13.14
C GLY A 33 19.95 14.51 11.98
N LEU A 34 20.29 14.88 10.75
CA LEU A 34 19.41 14.73 9.57
C LEU A 34 20.16 13.96 8.48
N LEU A 35 20.36 12.66 8.68
CA LEU A 35 20.83 11.81 7.61
C LEU A 35 19.75 11.79 6.52
N ALA A 36 20.01 12.49 5.41
CA ALA A 36 19.22 12.36 4.20
C ALA A 36 19.08 10.86 3.86
N PRO A 37 17.94 10.39 3.34
CA PRO A 37 17.82 9.04 2.82
C PRO A 37 18.95 8.84 1.80
N THR A 38 19.88 7.93 2.09
CA THR A 38 20.93 7.53 1.15
C THR A 38 20.64 6.12 0.66
N GLY A 39 21.03 5.82 -0.58
CA GLY A 39 20.88 4.50 -1.18
C GLY A 39 19.40 4.10 -1.35
N ARG A 40 19.11 2.83 -1.07
CA ARG A 40 17.81 2.19 -1.34
C ARG A 40 16.59 2.93 -0.79
N SER A 41 16.71 3.48 0.42
CA SER A 41 15.61 4.21 1.06
C SER A 41 15.17 5.44 0.26
N ALA A 42 16.12 6.15 -0.39
CA ALA A 42 15.81 7.28 -1.25
C ALA A 42 15.11 6.82 -2.54
N ASP A 43 15.56 5.72 -3.12
CA ASP A 43 14.98 5.16 -4.34
C ASP A 43 13.52 4.73 -4.11
N LEU A 44 13.26 4.08 -2.96
CA LEU A 44 11.90 3.70 -2.57
C LEU A 44 11.02 4.93 -2.33
N ILE A 45 11.51 5.94 -1.61
CA ILE A 45 10.78 7.20 -1.40
C ILE A 45 10.44 7.86 -2.74
N ARG A 46 11.41 7.95 -3.67
CA ARG A 46 11.18 8.50 -5.02
C ARG A 46 10.15 7.70 -5.81
N ALA A 47 10.15 6.37 -5.70
CA ALA A 47 9.16 5.54 -6.39
C ALA A 47 7.75 5.75 -5.83
N ILE A 48 7.60 5.84 -4.50
CA ILE A 48 6.31 6.09 -3.84
C ILE A 48 5.79 7.49 -4.19
N ASP A 49 6.68 8.49 -4.21
CA ASP A 49 6.37 9.90 -4.48
C ASP A 49 6.44 10.28 -5.97
N ALA A 50 6.59 9.31 -6.88
CA ALA A 50 6.66 9.58 -8.31
C ALA A 50 5.38 10.31 -8.73
N PRO A 51 5.48 11.56 -9.24
CA PRO A 51 4.32 12.37 -9.56
C PRO A 51 3.52 11.71 -10.67
N PHE A 52 2.21 11.89 -10.62
CA PHE A 52 1.37 11.53 -11.75
C PHE A 52 1.66 12.49 -12.92
N ASP A 53 1.82 11.90 -14.11
CA ASP A 53 2.03 12.62 -15.36
C ASP A 53 1.01 12.10 -16.38
N ALA A 54 0.16 13.00 -16.89
CA ALA A 54 -0.89 12.66 -17.84
C ALA A 54 -0.38 12.52 -19.27
N GLU A 55 0.82 13.01 -19.57
CA GLU A 55 1.46 12.86 -20.88
C GLU A 55 2.30 11.57 -20.95
N ASP A 56 2.53 10.92 -19.81
CA ASP A 56 3.21 9.63 -19.75
C ASP A 56 2.24 8.50 -20.19
N PRO A 57 2.56 7.77 -21.28
CA PRO A 57 1.71 6.69 -21.78
C PRO A 57 1.54 5.54 -20.78
N ASP A 58 2.53 5.26 -19.93
CA ASP A 58 2.45 4.17 -18.94
C ASP A 58 1.49 4.54 -17.80
N HIS A 59 1.49 5.81 -17.39
CA HIS A 59 0.54 6.33 -16.40
C HIS A 59 -0.90 6.31 -16.92
N LEU A 60 -1.10 6.73 -18.17
CA LEU A 60 -2.40 6.65 -18.85
C LEU A 60 -2.89 5.21 -18.97
N GLU A 61 -2.00 4.29 -19.33
CA GLU A 61 -2.34 2.86 -19.42
C GLU A 61 -2.69 2.28 -18.04
N ALA A 62 -1.98 2.65 -16.98
CA ALA A 62 -2.34 2.25 -15.63
C ALA A 62 -3.74 2.74 -15.23
N CYS A 63 -4.09 3.98 -15.55
CA CYS A 63 -5.43 4.51 -15.32
C CYS A 63 -6.49 3.75 -16.13
N ARG A 64 -6.22 3.47 -17.41
CA ARG A 64 -7.11 2.68 -18.28
C ARG A 64 -7.37 1.29 -17.73
N ARG A 65 -6.32 0.61 -17.26
CA ARG A 65 -6.44 -0.72 -16.64
C ARG A 65 -7.23 -0.67 -15.35
N LEU A 66 -7.04 0.37 -14.53
CA LEU A 66 -7.80 0.52 -13.28
C LEU A 66 -9.28 0.76 -13.57
N TRP A 67 -9.58 1.59 -14.57
CA TRP A 67 -10.93 1.81 -15.06
C TRP A 67 -11.59 0.50 -15.51
N GLN A 68 -10.89 -0.28 -16.35
CA GLN A 68 -11.39 -1.57 -16.83
C GLN A 68 -11.60 -2.58 -15.70
N ALA A 69 -10.76 -2.56 -14.67
CA ALA A 69 -10.93 -3.41 -13.50
C ALA A 69 -12.16 -3.02 -12.65
N ALA A 70 -12.50 -1.73 -12.60
CA ALA A 70 -13.66 -1.23 -11.87
C ALA A 70 -14.97 -1.38 -12.66
N TRP A 71 -14.94 -1.17 -13.98
CA TRP A 71 -16.09 -1.21 -14.87
C TRP A 71 -15.73 -1.88 -16.20
N PRO A 72 -15.66 -3.23 -16.24
CA PRO A 72 -15.21 -3.95 -17.43
C PRO A 72 -16.11 -3.74 -18.65
N GLU A 73 -17.40 -3.47 -18.42
CA GLU A 73 -18.40 -3.24 -19.47
C GLU A 73 -18.46 -1.79 -19.95
N VAL A 74 -17.73 -0.86 -19.32
CA VAL A 74 -17.79 0.57 -19.63
C VAL A 74 -16.49 0.99 -20.31
N PRO A 75 -16.54 1.51 -21.55
CA PRO A 75 -15.35 2.04 -22.22
C PRO A 75 -14.62 3.09 -21.38
N PHE A 76 -13.29 3.17 -21.51
CA PHE A 76 -12.50 4.17 -20.80
C PHE A 76 -12.93 5.58 -21.18
N ALA A 77 -13.44 6.33 -20.20
CA ALA A 77 -14.02 7.65 -20.40
C ALA A 77 -13.01 8.80 -20.22
N GLY A 78 -11.70 8.50 -20.11
CA GLY A 78 -10.65 9.48 -19.89
C GLY A 78 -10.34 9.76 -18.41
N LEU A 79 -9.43 10.69 -18.17
CA LEU A 79 -8.95 11.06 -16.82
C LEU A 79 -9.93 11.93 -16.02
N VAL A 80 -10.93 12.50 -16.69
CA VAL A 80 -11.95 13.37 -16.08
C VAL A 80 -13.31 12.75 -16.32
N HIS A 81 -13.86 12.11 -15.28
CA HIS A 81 -15.13 11.41 -15.36
C HIS A 81 -15.73 11.14 -13.98
N GLY A 82 -17.06 11.28 -13.85
CA GLY A 82 -17.77 11.10 -12.57
C GLY A 82 -17.58 9.71 -11.94
N GLY A 83 -17.28 8.68 -12.75
CA GLY A 83 -16.97 7.33 -12.27
C GLY A 83 -15.78 7.28 -11.31
N TRP A 84 -14.77 8.13 -11.48
CA TRP A 84 -13.62 8.19 -10.56
C TRP A 84 -14.03 8.53 -9.12
N THR A 85 -15.12 9.26 -8.92
CA THR A 85 -15.66 9.53 -7.56
C THR A 85 -16.10 8.27 -6.84
N ARG A 86 -16.57 7.24 -7.57
CA ARG A 86 -16.92 5.93 -7.00
C ARG A 86 -15.70 5.12 -6.56
N LEU A 87 -14.52 5.39 -7.15
CA LEU A 87 -13.24 4.88 -6.64
C LEU A 87 -12.71 5.73 -5.46
N GLY A 88 -13.41 6.79 -5.06
CA GLY A 88 -13.06 7.70 -3.98
C GLY A 88 -12.21 8.91 -4.38
N PHE A 89 -11.99 9.15 -5.69
CA PHE A 89 -11.31 10.36 -6.16
C PHE A 89 -12.26 11.56 -6.05
N PRO A 90 -12.04 12.52 -5.13
CA PRO A 90 -13.08 13.44 -4.67
C PRO A 90 -13.73 14.30 -5.76
N THR A 91 -12.96 14.73 -6.77
CA THR A 91 -13.45 15.63 -7.82
C THR A 91 -13.87 14.89 -9.09
N GLY A 92 -13.47 13.63 -9.21
CA GLY A 92 -13.62 12.85 -10.45
C GLY A 92 -12.66 13.29 -11.56
N ASP A 93 -11.71 14.17 -11.24
CA ASP A 93 -10.66 14.68 -12.12
C ASP A 93 -9.31 14.19 -11.60
N LEU A 94 -8.78 13.14 -12.22
CA LEU A 94 -7.52 12.53 -11.78
C LEU A 94 -6.33 13.48 -11.89
N LEU A 95 -6.40 14.50 -12.75
CA LEU A 95 -5.33 15.52 -12.86
C LEU A 95 -5.23 16.37 -11.59
N LYS A 96 -6.35 16.54 -10.88
CA LYS A 96 -6.42 17.29 -9.62
C LYS A 96 -6.21 16.39 -8.41
N ASP A 97 -6.76 15.18 -8.45
CA ASP A 97 -6.85 14.30 -7.30
C ASP A 97 -5.57 13.45 -7.11
N LEU A 98 -4.87 13.07 -8.20
CA LEU A 98 -3.65 12.27 -8.11
C LEU A 98 -2.41 13.15 -7.92
N THR A 99 -1.76 12.99 -6.77
CA THR A 99 -0.44 13.57 -6.51
C THR A 99 0.69 12.63 -6.87
N ALA A 100 0.46 11.31 -6.83
CA ALA A 100 1.44 10.29 -7.14
C ALA A 100 0.81 9.10 -7.87
N ILE A 101 1.51 8.54 -8.86
CA ILE A 101 1.04 7.39 -9.65
C ILE A 101 0.94 6.10 -8.82
N SER A 102 1.74 5.98 -7.75
CA SER A 102 1.77 4.80 -6.88
C SER A 102 0.39 4.40 -6.36
N LEU A 103 -0.51 5.36 -6.12
CA LEU A 103 -1.88 5.10 -5.69
C LEU A 103 -2.68 4.29 -6.72
N VAL A 104 -2.54 4.58 -8.02
CA VAL A 104 -3.19 3.82 -9.09
C VAL A 104 -2.65 2.39 -9.11
N HIS A 105 -1.34 2.22 -8.96
CA HIS A 105 -0.71 0.89 -8.91
C HIS A 105 -1.14 0.07 -7.69
N HIS A 106 -1.26 0.69 -6.52
CA HIS A 106 -1.79 0.03 -5.32
C HIS A 106 -3.22 -0.48 -5.55
N LEU A 107 -4.08 0.33 -6.18
CA LEU A 107 -5.46 -0.08 -6.50
C LEU A 107 -5.50 -1.18 -7.56
N LEU A 108 -4.62 -1.15 -8.57
CA LEU A 108 -4.47 -2.23 -9.54
C LEU A 108 -4.00 -3.54 -8.90
N ASN A 109 -3.07 -3.47 -7.95
CA ASN A 109 -2.61 -4.62 -7.19
C ASN A 109 -3.76 -5.22 -6.39
N LEU A 110 -4.59 -4.39 -5.74
CA LEU A 110 -5.79 -4.84 -5.04
C LEU A 110 -6.80 -5.51 -5.98
N ALA A 111 -7.12 -4.86 -7.10
CA ALA A 111 -8.07 -5.39 -8.08
C ALA A 111 -7.60 -6.73 -8.69
N SER A 112 -6.30 -6.87 -8.93
CA SER A 112 -5.71 -8.10 -9.48
C SER A 112 -5.62 -9.22 -8.44
N PHE A 113 -5.29 -8.88 -7.19
CA PHE A 113 -5.03 -9.87 -6.14
C PHE A 113 -6.31 -10.34 -5.44
N ALA A 114 -7.25 -9.43 -5.19
CA ALA A 114 -8.51 -9.70 -4.49
C ALA A 114 -9.71 -9.10 -5.25
N PRO A 115 -9.99 -9.55 -6.49
CA PRO A 115 -11.00 -8.95 -7.36
C PRO A 115 -12.41 -8.92 -6.73
N ALA A 116 -12.79 -9.98 -6.01
CA ALA A 116 -14.09 -10.03 -5.32
C ALA A 116 -14.20 -9.02 -4.17
N LEU A 117 -13.11 -8.78 -3.44
CA LEU A 117 -13.08 -7.77 -2.38
C LEU A 117 -13.10 -6.37 -2.97
N PHE A 118 -12.35 -6.14 -4.05
CA PHE A 118 -12.32 -4.88 -4.78
C PHE A 118 -13.71 -4.50 -5.32
N ALA A 119 -14.37 -5.43 -6.03
CA ALA A 119 -15.72 -5.23 -6.54
C ALA A 119 -16.74 -5.00 -5.41
N SER A 120 -16.70 -5.83 -4.37
CA SER A 120 -17.60 -5.67 -3.22
C SER A 120 -17.40 -4.34 -2.48
N ALA A 121 -16.17 -3.81 -2.41
CA ALA A 121 -15.89 -2.52 -1.81
C ALA A 121 -16.41 -1.37 -2.68
N LEU A 122 -16.29 -1.47 -4.01
CA LEU A 122 -16.88 -0.52 -4.96
C LEU A 122 -18.41 -0.46 -4.88
N GLU A 123 -19.07 -1.62 -4.74
CA GLU A 123 -20.53 -1.72 -4.59
C GLU A 123 -21.02 -1.13 -3.26
N ALA A 124 -20.20 -1.19 -2.22
CA ALA A 124 -20.49 -0.64 -0.90
C ALA A 124 -20.13 0.85 -0.77
N ASP A 125 -19.87 1.54 -1.89
CA ASP A 125 -19.41 2.94 -1.93
C ASP A 125 -18.22 3.23 -0.99
N CYS A 126 -17.32 2.24 -0.84
CA CYS A 126 -16.09 2.43 -0.09
C CYS A 126 -15.18 3.40 -0.86
N PRO A 127 -14.63 4.45 -0.22
CA PRO A 127 -13.67 5.34 -0.87
C PRO A 127 -12.31 4.63 -1.00
N LEU A 128 -12.19 3.70 -1.96
CA LEU A 128 -11.05 2.80 -2.13
C LEU A 128 -9.72 3.52 -2.27
N SER A 129 -9.68 4.63 -3.02
CA SER A 129 -8.49 5.47 -3.14
C SER A 129 -8.08 6.07 -1.79
N ALA A 130 -9.03 6.60 -1.00
CA ALA A 130 -8.76 7.11 0.34
C ALA A 130 -8.28 6.00 1.28
N ALA A 131 -8.87 4.80 1.20
CA ALA A 131 -8.45 3.65 2.00
C ALA A 131 -7.01 3.20 1.68
N SER A 132 -6.72 3.02 0.38
CA SER A 132 -5.40 2.65 -0.12
C SER A 132 -4.34 3.71 0.24
N ALA A 133 -4.68 4.99 0.07
CA ALA A 133 -3.81 6.11 0.44
C ALA A 133 -3.55 6.17 1.96
N ALA A 134 -4.58 5.96 2.79
CA ALA A 134 -4.42 5.94 4.24
C ALA A 134 -3.46 4.83 4.69
N VAL A 135 -3.57 3.63 4.13
CA VAL A 135 -2.63 2.53 4.41
C VAL A 135 -1.22 2.86 3.95
N CYS A 136 -1.05 3.42 2.75
CA CYS A 136 0.24 3.87 2.25
C CYS A 136 0.89 4.86 3.23
N LEU A 137 0.14 5.86 3.69
CA LEU A 137 0.65 6.86 4.63
C LEU A 137 0.96 6.28 6.02
N LEU A 138 0.14 5.35 6.53
CA LEU A 138 0.44 4.63 7.79
C LEU A 138 1.76 3.85 7.69
N LEU A 139 1.97 3.11 6.60
CA LEU A 139 3.20 2.37 6.36
C LEU A 139 4.41 3.29 6.24
N ARG A 140 4.29 4.39 5.49
CA ARG A 140 5.35 5.39 5.35
C ARG A 140 5.70 6.02 6.69
N GLY A 141 4.70 6.41 7.47
CA GLY A 141 4.83 6.93 8.82
C GLY A 141 5.58 5.97 9.73
N PHE A 142 5.13 4.71 9.76
CA PHE A 142 5.74 3.67 10.56
C PHE A 142 7.20 3.40 10.15
N LEU A 143 7.48 3.25 8.86
CA LEU A 143 8.81 2.91 8.33
C LEU A 143 9.75 4.12 8.19
N ARG A 144 9.28 5.33 8.50
CA ARG A 144 10.02 6.60 8.30
C ARG A 144 10.48 6.77 6.85
N LEU A 145 9.58 6.51 5.91
CA LEU A 145 9.79 6.67 4.46
C LEU A 145 9.23 8.03 4.00
N HIS A 146 9.93 9.08 4.42
CA HIS A 146 9.58 10.46 4.11
C HIS A 146 10.77 11.17 3.48
N ALA A 147 10.48 12.10 2.57
CA ALA A 147 11.48 13.00 2.05
C ALA A 147 12.13 13.82 3.21
N PRO A 148 13.42 14.19 3.10
CA PRO A 148 14.06 15.07 4.07
C PRO A 148 13.23 16.32 4.34
N GLY A 149 12.96 16.62 5.62
CA GLY A 149 12.21 17.82 6.01
C GLY A 149 10.68 17.69 5.88
N ALA A 150 10.15 16.58 5.36
CA ALA A 150 8.71 16.34 5.38
C ALA A 150 8.25 15.98 6.81
N VAL A 151 7.30 16.75 7.33
CA VAL A 151 6.65 16.45 8.60
C VAL A 151 5.53 15.43 8.34
N PRO A 152 5.58 14.22 8.92
CA PRO A 152 4.47 13.27 8.80
C PRO A 152 3.21 13.89 9.40
N GLN A 153 2.17 14.05 8.61
CA GLN A 153 0.87 14.48 9.13
C GLN A 153 0.28 13.32 9.96
N PRO A 154 -0.18 13.56 11.19
CA PRO A 154 -0.87 12.53 11.96
C PRO A 154 -2.19 12.17 11.26
N ILE A 155 -2.36 10.88 10.95
CA ILE A 155 -3.61 10.36 10.39
C ILE A 155 -4.45 9.80 11.54
N GLY A 156 -5.65 10.35 11.73
CA GLY A 156 -6.58 9.98 12.80
C GLY A 156 -6.33 10.76 14.10
N GLY A 157 -7.34 11.56 14.49
CA GLY A 157 -7.18 12.69 15.40
C GLY A 157 -7.23 12.42 16.91
N CYS A 158 -6.95 13.52 17.63
CA CYS A 158 -7.49 13.97 18.91
C CYS A 158 -7.94 12.90 19.91
N GLY A 159 -7.04 12.56 20.84
CA GLY A 159 -7.33 11.80 22.04
C GLY A 159 -6.05 11.18 22.57
N THR A 160 -5.71 11.50 23.81
CA THR A 160 -4.62 11.01 24.66
C THR A 160 -4.28 9.52 24.54
N LEU A 161 -3.65 9.10 23.43
CA LEU A 161 -2.99 7.82 23.27
C LEU A 161 -1.65 8.06 22.56
N THR A 162 -0.60 8.02 23.38
CA THR A 162 0.80 7.71 23.06
C THR A 162 1.17 7.70 21.58
N ARG A 163 1.91 8.75 21.18
CA ARG A 163 2.99 8.82 20.18
C ARG A 163 2.87 7.87 18.96
N PRO A 164 2.96 8.37 17.71
CA PRO A 164 3.19 7.51 16.55
C PRO A 164 4.36 6.57 16.85
N THR A 165 4.08 5.27 16.99
CA THR A 165 5.08 4.26 17.30
C THR A 165 5.83 3.99 16.01
N VAL A 166 6.74 4.90 15.66
CA VAL A 166 7.65 4.72 14.52
C VAL A 166 8.43 3.43 14.72
N ALA A 167 8.71 2.72 13.63
CA ALA A 167 9.48 1.50 13.65
C ALA A 167 10.87 1.77 14.25
N SER A 168 11.33 0.84 15.09
CA SER A 168 12.72 0.84 15.57
C SER A 168 13.71 0.83 14.40
N ASP A 169 14.94 1.30 14.62
CA ASP A 169 15.98 1.28 13.58
C ASP A 169 16.28 -0.13 13.09
N GLU A 170 16.15 -1.13 13.95
CA GLU A 170 16.27 -2.54 13.57
C GLU A 170 15.15 -2.99 12.63
N THR A 171 13.89 -2.70 12.96
CA THR A 171 12.76 -3.05 12.07
C THR A 171 12.85 -2.34 10.72
N ARG A 172 13.22 -1.06 10.71
CA ARG A 172 13.43 -0.31 9.47
C ARG A 172 14.56 -0.90 8.63
N ARG A 173 15.71 -1.23 9.23
CA ARG A 173 16.84 -1.87 8.52
C ARG A 173 16.45 -3.22 7.93
N ARG A 174 15.76 -4.08 8.69
CA ARG A 174 15.26 -5.37 8.19
C ARG A 174 14.30 -5.21 7.02
N PHE A 175 13.38 -4.26 7.10
CA PHE A 175 12.49 -3.95 5.98
C PHE A 175 13.26 -3.51 4.74
N LEU A 176 14.21 -2.58 4.87
CA LEU A 176 14.99 -2.11 3.72
C LEU A 176 15.83 -3.24 3.10
N SER A 177 16.44 -4.10 3.92
CA SER A 177 17.15 -5.29 3.42
C SER A 177 16.21 -6.25 2.69
N TRP A 178 14.99 -6.42 3.18
CA TRP A 178 13.98 -7.22 2.50
C TRP A 178 13.56 -6.58 1.16
N ASP A 179 13.35 -5.27 1.10
CA ASP A 179 13.03 -4.52 -0.13
C ASP A 179 14.17 -4.56 -1.16
N GLU A 180 15.43 -4.68 -0.72
CA GLU A 180 16.57 -4.93 -1.62
C GLU A 180 16.48 -6.30 -2.29
N THR A 181 16.12 -7.34 -1.54
CA THR A 181 15.96 -8.71 -2.09
C THR A 181 14.68 -8.88 -2.90
N ARG A 182 13.69 -8.03 -2.66
CA ARG A 182 12.34 -8.15 -3.22
C ARG A 182 11.79 -6.75 -3.51
N SER A 183 11.90 -6.37 -4.78
CA SER A 183 11.62 -5.02 -5.26
C SER A 183 10.17 -4.54 -5.09
N ASP A 184 9.23 -5.42 -4.77
CA ASP A 184 7.80 -5.19 -4.50
C ASP A 184 7.44 -5.28 -3.00
N ALA A 185 8.41 -5.30 -2.07
CA ALA A 185 8.14 -5.51 -0.64
C ALA A 185 7.19 -4.45 -0.06
N PHE A 186 7.38 -3.17 -0.40
CA PHE A 186 6.48 -2.10 0.03
C PHE A 186 5.06 -2.29 -0.53
N ASP A 187 4.93 -2.49 -1.84
CA ASP A 187 3.64 -2.68 -2.52
C ASP A 187 2.89 -3.89 -1.94
N ALA A 188 3.62 -4.95 -1.59
CA ALA A 188 3.03 -6.12 -0.97
C ALA A 188 2.52 -5.85 0.43
N LEU A 189 3.27 -5.12 1.28
CA LEU A 189 2.74 -4.70 2.57
C LEU A 189 1.51 -3.82 2.40
N GLN A 190 1.58 -2.84 1.50
CA GLN A 190 0.48 -1.92 1.21
C GLN A 190 -0.78 -2.68 0.81
N LEU A 191 -0.64 -3.66 -0.09
CA LEU A 191 -1.73 -4.53 -0.52
C LEU A 191 -2.31 -5.34 0.64
N GLU A 192 -1.48 -6.03 1.41
CA GLU A 192 -1.95 -6.89 2.51
C GLU A 192 -2.69 -6.10 3.59
N PHE A 193 -2.19 -4.91 3.95
CA PHE A 193 -2.85 -4.05 4.93
C PHE A 193 -4.09 -3.36 4.37
N THR A 194 -4.17 -3.11 3.05
CA THR A 194 -5.40 -2.63 2.41
C THR A 194 -6.47 -3.72 2.41
N VAL A 195 -6.10 -4.97 2.11
CA VAL A 195 -7.01 -6.12 2.23
C VAL A 195 -7.49 -6.28 3.67
N TYR A 196 -6.59 -6.18 4.65
CA TYR A 196 -6.95 -6.21 6.07
C TYR A 196 -7.95 -5.09 6.42
N LEU A 197 -7.65 -3.84 6.06
CA LEU A 197 -8.52 -2.68 6.31
C LEU A 197 -9.93 -2.90 5.76
N LEU A 198 -10.04 -3.30 4.50
CA LEU A 198 -11.34 -3.52 3.85
C LEU A 198 -12.10 -4.70 4.44
N THR A 199 -11.41 -5.78 4.81
CA THR A 199 -12.03 -6.94 5.46
C THR A 199 -12.54 -6.60 6.85
N THR A 200 -11.73 -5.90 7.64
CA THR A 200 -12.09 -5.40 8.96
C THR A 200 -13.27 -4.44 8.88
N TRP A 201 -13.24 -3.47 7.97
CA TRP A 201 -14.34 -2.53 7.76
C TRP A 201 -15.64 -3.26 7.39
N ARG A 202 -15.56 -4.28 6.52
CA ARG A 202 -16.71 -5.10 6.12
C ARG A 202 -17.31 -5.91 7.28
N GLN A 203 -16.50 -6.31 8.26
CA GLN A 203 -16.97 -7.04 9.44
C GLN A 203 -17.75 -6.15 10.42
N HIS A 204 -17.63 -4.83 10.32
CA HIS A 204 -18.50 -3.93 11.09
C HIS A 204 -19.93 -4.02 10.57
N LYS A 205 -20.88 -4.32 11.47
CA LYS A 205 -22.27 -4.73 11.18
C LYS A 205 -23.06 -3.83 10.21
N GLN A 206 -22.64 -2.59 10.02
CA GLN A 206 -23.37 -1.61 9.20
C GLN A 206 -22.61 -1.17 7.95
N MET A 207 -21.35 -1.59 7.75
CA MET A 207 -20.47 -1.07 6.68
C MET A 207 -20.57 0.46 6.52
N ALA A 208 -20.82 1.16 7.63
CA ALA A 208 -21.05 2.58 7.60
C ALA A 208 -19.70 3.28 7.40
N LEU A 209 -19.69 4.37 6.63
CA LEU A 209 -18.49 5.22 6.50
C LEU A 209 -17.99 5.70 7.88
N MET A 210 -18.87 5.83 8.87
CA MET A 210 -18.54 6.21 10.24
C MET A 210 -17.71 5.18 11.01
N ASP A 211 -17.71 3.91 10.60
CA ASP A 211 -16.89 2.86 11.21
C ASP A 211 -15.51 2.74 10.55
N PHE A 212 -15.30 3.39 9.40
CA PHE A 212 -14.03 3.38 8.68
C PHE A 212 -12.84 3.87 9.53
N PRO A 213 -12.95 4.95 10.33
CA PRO A 213 -11.87 5.37 11.22
C PRO A 213 -11.47 4.29 12.25
N LYS A 214 -12.42 3.49 12.75
CA LYS A 214 -12.13 2.40 13.70
C LYS A 214 -11.32 1.29 13.02
N ALA A 215 -11.71 0.91 11.80
CA ALA A 215 -10.98 -0.07 11.00
C ALA A 215 -9.55 0.43 10.66
N LEU A 216 -9.39 1.73 10.44
CA LEU A 216 -8.08 2.34 10.21
C LEU A 216 -7.19 2.31 11.46
N VAL A 217 -7.72 2.57 12.65
CA VAL A 217 -7.00 2.42 13.93
C VAL A 217 -6.53 0.97 14.12
N GLN A 218 -7.42 0.00 13.91
CA GLN A 218 -7.05 -1.42 13.99
C GLN A 218 -5.99 -1.80 12.95
N THR A 219 -6.08 -1.25 11.74
CA THR A 219 -5.06 -1.45 10.70
C THR A 219 -3.71 -0.89 11.11
N ARG A 220 -3.68 0.29 11.75
CA ARG A 220 -2.46 0.86 12.31
C ARG A 220 -1.86 -0.04 13.39
N GLU A 221 -2.66 -0.46 14.38
CA GLU A 221 -2.21 -1.38 15.44
C GLU A 221 -1.66 -2.68 14.84
N ARG A 222 -2.30 -3.17 13.78
CA ARG A 222 -1.86 -4.37 13.07
C ARG A 222 -0.53 -4.18 12.35
N ILE A 223 -0.29 -3.01 11.73
CA ILE A 223 1.01 -2.66 11.14
C ILE A 223 2.09 -2.66 12.23
N GLU A 224 1.84 -1.97 13.34
CA GLU A 224 2.79 -1.84 14.45
C GLU A 224 3.13 -3.21 15.07
N TYR A 225 2.15 -4.11 15.13
CA TYR A 225 2.35 -5.47 15.61
C TYR A 225 3.06 -6.37 14.60
N MET A 226 2.62 -6.40 13.34
CA MET A 226 3.08 -7.40 12.38
C MET A 226 4.41 -7.05 11.74
N VAL A 227 4.63 -5.81 11.33
CA VAL A 227 5.83 -5.43 10.55
C VAL A 227 7.14 -5.78 11.26
N PRO A 228 7.31 -5.57 12.58
CA PRO A 228 8.51 -6.02 13.30
C PRO A 228 8.73 -7.54 13.35
N ARG A 229 7.68 -8.33 13.11
CA ARG A 229 7.66 -9.79 13.25
C ARG A 229 7.74 -10.53 11.92
N ILE A 230 7.62 -9.82 10.80
CA ILE A 230 7.79 -10.41 9.48
C ILE A 230 9.24 -10.86 9.34
N GLU A 231 9.43 -12.16 9.14
CA GLU A 231 10.71 -12.69 8.69
C GLU A 231 10.98 -12.23 7.26
N ALA A 232 12.21 -11.82 6.97
CA ALA A 232 12.61 -11.38 5.64
C ALA A 232 12.20 -12.45 4.60
N GLY A 233 11.35 -12.06 3.64
CA GLY A 233 10.85 -12.95 2.59
C GLY A 233 9.43 -13.51 2.78
N SER A 234 8.74 -13.30 3.91
CA SER A 234 7.42 -13.92 4.17
C SER A 234 6.27 -12.92 4.43
N CYS A 235 5.62 -12.43 3.37
CA CYS A 235 4.28 -11.80 3.51
C CYS A 235 3.20 -12.81 3.91
N TYR A 236 3.45 -14.12 3.75
CA TYR A 236 2.49 -15.17 4.06
C TYR A 236 2.04 -15.16 5.52
N GLN A 237 2.91 -14.71 6.44
CA GLN A 237 2.60 -14.57 7.86
C GLN A 237 1.53 -13.49 8.14
N ILE A 238 1.40 -12.48 7.27
CA ILE A 238 0.35 -11.47 7.39
C ILE A 238 -1.03 -12.10 7.10
N ARG A 239 -1.11 -12.92 6.05
CA ARG A 239 -2.35 -13.62 5.63
C ARG A 239 -2.82 -14.68 6.60
N ALA A 240 -1.90 -15.50 7.12
CA ALA A 240 -2.23 -16.57 8.05
C ALA A 240 -2.98 -16.05 9.29
N ALA A 241 -2.66 -14.81 9.70
CA ALA A 241 -3.29 -14.18 10.85
C ALA A 241 -4.59 -13.40 10.50
N VAL A 242 -5.01 -13.35 9.22
CA VAL A 242 -6.34 -12.87 8.78
C VAL A 242 -7.34 -14.03 8.69
N GLY A 243 -6.85 -15.26 8.47
CA GLY A 243 -7.68 -16.46 8.29
C GLY A 243 -8.10 -17.22 9.57
N THR A 244 -7.67 -16.81 10.76
CA THR A 244 -7.93 -17.58 12.01
C THR A 244 -9.23 -17.23 12.75
N GLY A 245 -10.16 -16.53 12.10
CA GLY A 245 -11.49 -16.22 12.66
C GLY A 245 -12.51 -17.36 12.62
N THR A 246 -12.22 -18.49 11.99
CA THR A 246 -13.11 -19.66 11.94
C THR A 246 -12.31 -20.96 12.12
N ALA A 247 -11.87 -21.22 13.36
CA ALA A 247 -11.45 -22.55 13.75
C ALA A 247 -12.69 -23.38 14.07
N THR A 248 -13.25 -24.09 13.08
CA THR A 248 -13.97 -25.33 13.37
C THR A 248 -12.95 -26.35 13.84
N SER A 249 -13.16 -26.86 15.06
CA SER A 249 -12.36 -27.93 15.69
C SER A 249 -12.04 -29.07 14.72
N PRO A 250 -10.84 -29.67 14.78
CA PRO A 250 -10.55 -30.87 14.03
C PRO A 250 -11.34 -32.04 14.62
N GLU A 251 -12.27 -32.54 13.84
CA GLU A 251 -12.96 -33.81 14.10
C GLU A 251 -11.93 -34.95 14.04
N VAL A 252 -11.82 -35.66 15.15
CA VAL A 252 -10.92 -36.82 15.33
C VAL A 252 -11.44 -37.96 14.46
N LEU A 253 -10.77 -38.20 13.33
CA LEU A 253 -11.06 -39.34 12.46
C LEU A 253 -10.52 -40.62 13.12
N ALA A 254 -11.43 -41.49 13.59
CA ALA A 254 -11.08 -42.82 14.09
C ALA A 254 -10.59 -43.73 12.95
N PRO A 255 -9.62 -44.63 13.20
CA PRO A 255 -9.09 -45.52 12.17
C PRO A 255 -10.06 -46.67 11.82
N PRO A 256 -10.05 -47.15 10.57
CA PRO A 256 -10.95 -48.22 10.14
C PRO A 256 -10.54 -49.58 10.69
N THR A 257 -11.53 -50.34 11.14
CA THR A 257 -11.41 -51.73 11.57
C THR A 257 -11.08 -52.64 10.39
N PRO A 258 -10.10 -53.56 10.50
CA PRO A 258 -9.80 -54.50 9.43
C PRO A 258 -10.82 -55.64 9.39
N THR A 259 -11.29 -55.96 8.19
CA THR A 259 -11.91 -57.25 7.82
C THR A 259 -10.88 -58.16 7.19
#